data_AF-A0A937RMG3-F1
#
_entry.id   AF-A0A937RMG3-F1
#
_cell.length_a   1.000
_cell.length_b   1.000
_cell.length_c   1.000
_cell.angle_alpha   90.00
_cell.angle_beta   90.00
_cell.angle_gamma   90.00
#
_symmetry.space_group_name_H-M   'P 1'
#
loop_
_entity.id
_entity.type
_entity.pdbx_description
1 polymer ?
#
loop_
_entity_poly.entity_id
_entity_poly.type
_entity_poly.pdbx_seq_one_letter_code
_entity_poly.pdbx_strand_id
1 'polypeptide(L)'
;MDRSSRLRRLGVLAVVAVLAAACGSGDRGANPDGGGGGQATTSAPAAAAFGDLPSPCGGGDAKGATDQGVTDTSITIAYGDDRGFTGSPGLSHEIGDAVKAMIGWCNEQGGINGREIVGDFYDAKITETNNVMTEACGSAFMLVGQGWAFDSTGEQTRVACNLVSVQTYSVSPEFANGPMQYQAVPNPADETVGAFFAQFAKLHPDKIKKAAQYTTTLATENYSTRRGVEAARPFGWEWLPCTQTVNYFGEPDYKPFMQKLKDCGAEVVWFTLSAGPQLYNALQAANQVDFHPIWLTETNNYVRGFAEFNSNGLADNVYVRTAYVPMEQADRVPAVKQYIEIVEADGGDTSQLGMQATSSFLLWATAAKKCGSTLTRQCMVNELSKVTEWTGGGLHAATNPGENHGPECGMLLRMKGTEYVQEFPEKVGEFDCSPSYTVKLPDDFVTVELTADRISTNYLTDKVIKPQA
;
A
#
# COMPACT_ATOMS: atom_id res chain seq x y z
N MET A 1 58.27 -32.47 -22.11
CA MET A 1 58.14 -31.95 -23.49
C MET A 1 56.98 -30.97 -23.48
N ASP A 2 57.07 -29.82 -22.82
CA ASP A 2 57.94 -28.64 -23.02
C ASP A 2 57.48 -27.70 -24.15
N ARG A 3 57.52 -26.40 -23.80
CA ARG A 3 57.27 -25.13 -24.52
C ARG A 3 55.80 -24.69 -24.71
N SER A 4 55.23 -23.72 -24.00
CA SER A 4 55.62 -22.38 -23.49
C SER A 4 55.18 -21.18 -24.34
N SER A 5 54.34 -20.34 -23.71
CA SER A 5 54.26 -18.87 -23.75
C SER A 5 53.91 -18.12 -25.04
N ARG A 6 52.97 -17.16 -24.93
CA ARG A 6 53.31 -15.73 -24.75
C ARG A 6 52.08 -14.86 -24.48
N LEU A 7 52.14 -14.15 -23.35
CA LEU A 7 51.43 -12.90 -23.10
C LEU A 7 51.74 -11.86 -24.20
N ARG A 8 50.76 -10.98 -24.48
CA ARG A 8 51.04 -9.59 -24.83
C ARG A 8 50.00 -8.67 -24.18
N ARG A 9 50.44 -7.99 -23.11
CA ARG A 9 49.96 -6.67 -22.68
C ARG A 9 50.76 -5.61 -23.44
N LEU A 10 50.09 -4.58 -23.93
CA LEU A 10 50.54 -3.23 -24.33
C LEU A 10 49.21 -2.43 -24.31
N GLY A 11 48.93 -1.42 -23.49
CA GLY A 11 49.81 -0.46 -22.82
C GLY A 11 50.12 0.69 -23.78
N VAL A 12 49.54 1.88 -23.51
CA VAL A 12 49.77 3.26 -24.04
C VAL A 12 48.37 3.93 -24.17
N LEU A 13 48.11 5.19 -23.79
CA LEU A 13 48.69 6.19 -22.90
C LEU A 13 47.70 7.36 -22.96
N ALA A 14 47.44 8.03 -21.84
CA ALA A 14 46.54 9.18 -21.77
C ALA A 14 47.04 10.38 -22.60
N VAL A 15 46.10 11.15 -23.16
CA VAL A 15 46.27 12.60 -23.41
C VAL A 15 45.10 13.33 -22.76
N VAL A 16 45.45 14.07 -21.73
CA VAL A 16 44.67 15.09 -21.05
C VAL A 16 44.65 16.34 -21.93
N ALA A 17 43.48 16.93 -22.13
CA ALA A 17 43.35 18.34 -22.52
C ALA A 17 42.40 19.02 -21.53
N VAL A 18 43.01 19.76 -20.61
CA VAL A 18 42.40 20.76 -19.73
C VAL A 18 42.24 22.05 -20.53
N LEU A 19 41.06 22.69 -20.42
CA LEU A 19 40.96 24.14 -20.43
C LEU A 19 40.09 24.57 -19.24
N ALA A 20 40.76 25.24 -18.30
CA ALA A 20 40.22 26.07 -17.23
C ALA A 20 39.65 27.38 -17.84
N ALA A 21 39.02 28.35 -17.17
CA ALA A 21 38.86 28.73 -15.77
C ALA A 21 37.76 29.83 -15.69
N ALA A 22 37.09 29.95 -14.54
CA ALA A 22 36.88 31.17 -13.75
C ALA A 22 36.06 30.78 -12.51
N CYS A 23 36.64 30.57 -11.31
CA CYS A 23 37.11 31.55 -10.30
C CYS A 23 35.95 32.40 -9.73
N GLY A 24 35.74 32.53 -8.41
CA GLY A 24 36.60 32.28 -7.23
C GLY A 24 35.79 31.80 -6.01
N SER A 25 36.38 31.06 -5.06
CA SER A 25 37.35 31.48 -3.99
C SER A 25 36.63 32.23 -2.87
N GLY A 26 36.71 31.88 -1.58
CA GLY A 26 37.44 30.87 -0.79
C GLY A 26 36.70 30.69 0.55
N ASP A 27 37.21 30.16 1.65
CA ASP A 27 38.50 29.59 2.04
C ASP A 27 38.17 28.76 3.31
N ARG A 28 38.78 27.60 3.52
CA ARG A 28 38.64 26.84 4.79
C ARG A 28 39.85 27.13 5.65
N GLY A 29 39.66 27.82 6.78
CA GLY A 29 40.63 27.98 7.85
C GLY A 29 40.04 27.55 9.19
N ALA A 30 40.76 26.72 9.93
CA ALA A 30 40.38 26.19 11.24
C ALA A 30 40.67 27.17 12.41
N ASN A 31 39.72 27.23 13.37
CA ASN A 31 39.67 27.63 14.80
C ASN A 31 40.90 28.27 15.51
N PRO A 32 40.72 29.13 16.55
CA PRO A 32 39.89 28.85 17.76
C PRO A 32 39.18 30.02 18.50
N ASP A 33 38.33 29.64 19.47
CA ASP A 33 37.81 30.33 20.68
C ASP A 33 37.06 31.67 20.62
N GLY A 34 35.85 31.68 21.22
CA GLY A 34 35.32 32.85 21.94
C GLY A 34 33.82 33.16 21.78
N GLY A 35 33.03 32.83 22.81
CA GLY A 35 32.02 33.76 23.37
C GLY A 35 30.63 33.88 22.72
N GLY A 36 29.65 33.18 23.31
CA GLY A 36 28.33 33.67 23.73
C GLY A 36 27.48 34.56 22.82
N GLY A 37 26.30 34.06 22.44
CA GLY A 37 25.19 34.89 21.97
C GLY A 37 24.05 34.03 21.42
N GLY A 38 23.02 33.80 22.24
CA GLY A 38 21.86 33.00 21.86
C GLY A 38 21.18 33.52 20.60
N GLN A 39 21.00 32.64 19.64
CA GLN A 39 20.19 32.90 18.46
C GLN A 39 19.04 31.90 18.49
N ALA A 40 17.87 32.41 18.82
CA ALA A 40 16.62 31.68 18.75
C ALA A 40 16.48 31.13 17.32
N THR A 41 16.58 29.82 17.19
CA THR A 41 16.15 29.10 16.00
C THR A 41 14.67 29.36 15.85
N THR A 42 14.32 30.21 14.89
CA THR A 42 12.95 30.33 14.39
C THR A 42 12.50 28.94 13.97
N SER A 43 11.60 28.35 14.76
CA SER A 43 10.89 27.13 14.43
C SER A 43 10.31 27.24 13.03
N ALA A 44 10.65 26.29 12.15
CA ALA A 44 9.91 26.10 10.91
C ALA A 44 8.41 26.01 11.26
N PRO A 45 7.50 26.57 10.45
CA PRO A 45 6.09 26.46 10.75
C PRO A 45 5.73 24.98 10.72
N ALA A 46 5.34 24.43 11.87
CA ALA A 46 4.79 23.09 11.95
C ALA A 46 3.66 22.98 10.91
N ALA A 47 3.67 21.95 10.08
CA ALA A 47 2.54 21.65 9.21
C ALA A 47 1.30 21.46 10.12
N ALA A 48 0.40 22.44 10.15
CA ALA A 48 -0.72 22.42 11.10
C ALA A 48 -1.72 21.27 10.82
N ALA A 49 -1.67 20.67 9.63
CA ALA A 49 -2.55 19.61 9.18
C ALA A 49 -1.90 18.77 8.06
N PHE A 50 -2.41 17.55 7.88
CA PHE A 50 -2.22 16.71 6.70
C PHE A 50 -3.57 16.61 5.99
N GLY A 51 -3.72 17.30 4.85
CA GLY A 51 -4.99 17.46 4.17
C GLY A 51 -6.03 18.12 5.07
N ASP A 52 -7.15 17.45 5.29
CA ASP A 52 -8.20 17.86 6.23
C ASP A 52 -8.00 17.37 7.66
N LEU A 53 -7.01 16.52 7.92
CA LEU A 53 -6.71 15.97 9.24
C LEU A 53 -5.81 16.95 10.04
N PRO A 54 -6.23 17.42 11.22
CA PRO A 54 -5.34 18.16 12.11
C PRO A 54 -4.10 17.34 12.43
N SER A 55 -2.91 17.95 12.38
CA SER A 55 -1.68 17.18 12.51
C SER A 55 -1.68 16.36 13.80
N PRO A 56 -1.48 15.01 13.74
CA PRO A 56 -1.31 14.20 14.92
C PRO A 56 0.05 14.42 15.59
N CYS A 57 0.94 15.15 14.92
CA CYS A 57 2.28 15.46 15.36
C CYS A 57 2.34 16.84 16.02
N GLY A 58 3.35 17.05 16.84
CA GLY A 58 3.51 18.24 17.64
C GLY A 58 4.35 17.98 18.88
N GLY A 59 5.02 19.04 19.32
CA GLY A 59 5.63 19.09 20.65
C GLY A 59 4.61 18.85 21.77
N GLY A 60 5.15 18.62 22.96
CA GLY A 60 4.36 18.35 24.16
C GLY A 60 5.30 18.01 25.32
N ASP A 61 4.72 17.78 26.49
CA ASP A 61 5.44 17.47 27.72
C ASP A 61 5.08 16.09 28.27
N ALA A 62 4.59 15.17 27.41
CA ALA A 62 4.20 13.84 27.84
C ALA A 62 5.38 13.10 28.50
N LYS A 63 5.09 12.32 29.53
CA LYS A 63 6.07 11.58 30.36
C LYS A 63 5.65 10.14 30.58
N GLY A 64 6.60 9.33 31.03
CA GLY A 64 6.46 7.94 31.42
C GLY A 64 7.02 6.98 30.39
N ALA A 65 7.80 6.00 30.87
CA ALA A 65 8.10 4.76 30.18
C ALA A 65 6.93 3.78 30.40
N THR A 66 5.80 4.06 29.74
CA THR A 66 4.50 3.46 30.02
C THR A 66 4.31 2.07 29.44
N ASP A 67 5.09 1.70 28.43
CA ASP A 67 5.07 0.39 27.77
C ASP A 67 6.43 0.13 27.09
N GLN A 68 6.64 -1.09 26.59
CA GLN A 68 7.80 -1.40 25.76
C GLN A 68 7.89 -0.45 24.56
N GLY A 69 9.10 0.05 24.28
CA GLY A 69 9.33 0.99 23.19
C GLY A 69 8.83 2.41 23.47
N VAL A 70 8.26 2.71 24.64
CA VAL A 70 7.85 4.08 25.01
C VAL A 70 8.75 4.61 26.12
N THR A 71 9.27 5.82 25.95
CA THR A 71 10.05 6.54 26.97
C THR A 71 9.47 7.94 27.20
N ASP A 72 10.12 8.74 28.05
CA ASP A 72 9.78 10.16 28.21
C ASP A 72 9.97 10.99 26.94
N THR A 73 10.80 10.51 26.02
CA THR A 73 11.25 11.29 24.84
C THR A 73 11.07 10.56 23.53
N SER A 74 10.70 9.28 23.53
CA SER A 74 10.60 8.51 22.29
C SER A 74 9.49 7.46 22.27
N ILE A 75 9.06 7.09 21.06
CA ILE A 75 8.18 5.97 20.75
C ILE A 75 8.86 5.15 19.64
N THR A 76 9.25 3.92 19.94
CA THR A 76 9.85 2.99 18.98
C THR A 76 8.77 2.19 18.27
N ILE A 77 8.72 2.27 16.94
CA ILE A 77 7.82 1.48 16.09
C ILE A 77 8.65 0.57 15.17
N ALA A 78 8.08 -0.58 14.84
CA ALA A 78 8.62 -1.44 13.79
C ALA A 78 7.79 -1.27 12.51
N TYR A 79 8.47 -1.17 11.37
CA TYR A 79 7.84 -1.08 10.05
C TYR A 79 8.69 -1.83 9.02
N GLY A 80 8.17 -2.05 7.81
CA GLY A 80 8.91 -2.83 6.84
C GLY A 80 8.16 -3.22 5.58
N ASP A 81 8.90 -3.82 4.68
CA ASP A 81 8.46 -4.33 3.38
C ASP A 81 9.27 -5.56 2.96
N ASP A 82 9.14 -5.97 1.69
CA ASP A 82 9.75 -7.18 1.13
C ASP A 82 10.84 -6.86 0.08
N ARG A 83 11.44 -5.66 0.12
CA ARG A 83 12.31 -5.15 -0.94
C ARG A 83 13.51 -6.04 -1.26
N GLY A 84 14.00 -6.84 -0.31
CA GLY A 84 15.12 -7.76 -0.51
C GLY A 84 14.73 -9.12 -1.11
N PHE A 85 13.47 -9.35 -1.45
CA PHE A 85 13.05 -10.61 -2.07
C PHE A 85 13.67 -10.78 -3.47
N THR A 86 14.52 -11.79 -3.62
CA THR A 86 15.26 -12.01 -4.88
C THR A 86 14.40 -12.34 -6.09
N GLY A 87 13.19 -12.89 -5.87
CA GLY A 87 12.25 -13.21 -6.95
C GLY A 87 11.49 -11.98 -7.49
N SER A 88 11.49 -10.87 -6.75
CA SER A 88 10.94 -9.59 -7.16
C SER A 88 11.70 -8.46 -6.45
N PRO A 89 12.92 -8.11 -6.89
CA PRO A 89 13.73 -7.09 -6.23
C PRO A 89 12.99 -5.75 -6.13
N GLY A 90 13.01 -5.12 -4.96
CA GLY A 90 12.29 -3.87 -4.71
C GLY A 90 10.80 -4.04 -4.40
N LEU A 91 10.32 -5.27 -4.14
CA LEU A 91 8.92 -5.52 -3.85
C LEU A 91 8.42 -4.65 -2.68
N SER A 92 7.43 -3.80 -2.99
CA SER A 92 6.72 -2.94 -2.04
C SER A 92 7.60 -1.93 -1.28
N HIS A 93 8.80 -1.60 -1.77
CA HIS A 93 9.73 -0.70 -1.09
C HIS A 93 9.14 0.70 -0.80
N GLU A 94 8.16 1.15 -1.60
CA GLU A 94 7.46 2.42 -1.44
C GLU A 94 6.70 2.51 -0.10
N ILE A 95 6.40 1.36 0.53
CA ILE A 95 5.82 1.30 1.88
C ILE A 95 6.82 1.78 2.92
N GLY A 96 8.02 1.19 2.96
CA GLY A 96 9.07 1.59 3.90
C GLY A 96 9.53 3.03 3.65
N ASP A 97 9.61 3.44 2.39
CA ASP A 97 9.99 4.80 2.02
C ASP A 97 8.96 5.82 2.53
N ALA A 98 7.66 5.54 2.38
CA ALA A 98 6.61 6.40 2.89
C ALA A 98 6.57 6.48 4.43
N VAL A 99 6.71 5.35 5.14
CA VAL A 99 6.74 5.38 6.62
C VAL A 99 7.96 6.14 7.13
N LYS A 100 9.14 5.94 6.52
CA LYS A 100 10.36 6.67 6.86
C LYS A 100 10.18 8.18 6.69
N ALA A 101 9.62 8.61 5.56
CA ALA A 101 9.33 10.02 5.30
C ALA A 101 8.34 10.60 6.31
N MET A 102 7.28 9.85 6.66
CA MET A 102 6.28 10.28 7.64
C MET A 102 6.81 10.37 9.07
N ILE A 103 7.75 9.50 9.46
CA ILE A 103 8.50 9.63 10.72
C ILE A 103 9.27 10.96 10.74
N GLY A 104 10.01 11.25 9.67
CA GLY A 104 10.73 12.52 9.51
C GLY A 104 9.80 13.73 9.64
N TRP A 105 8.74 13.75 8.83
CA TRP A 105 7.70 14.79 8.84
C TRP A 105 7.08 15.01 10.22
N CYS A 106 6.84 13.95 10.98
CA CYS A 106 6.27 14.04 12.33
C CYS A 106 7.29 14.56 13.35
N ASN A 107 8.53 14.08 13.28
CA ASN A 107 9.61 14.48 14.19
C ASN A 107 10.01 15.95 14.00
N GLU A 108 9.97 16.47 12.77
CA GLU A 108 10.17 17.91 12.50
C GLU A 108 9.15 18.81 13.21
N GLN A 109 7.96 18.29 13.53
CA GLN A 109 6.93 18.99 14.28
C GLN A 109 7.06 18.83 15.81
N GLY A 110 8.07 18.08 16.28
CA GLY A 110 8.27 17.75 17.70
C GLY A 110 7.76 16.37 18.11
N GLY A 111 7.48 15.48 17.14
CA GLY A 111 7.06 14.10 17.40
C GLY A 111 5.58 13.98 17.76
N ILE A 112 5.21 13.05 18.65
CA ILE A 112 3.83 12.89 19.15
C ILE A 112 3.81 13.23 20.63
N ASN A 113 3.12 14.31 20.98
CA ASN A 113 3.08 14.86 22.35
C ASN A 113 4.49 15.10 22.92
N GLY A 114 5.45 15.50 22.07
CA GLY A 114 6.84 15.75 22.45
C GLY A 114 7.76 14.52 22.46
N ARG A 115 7.26 13.34 22.06
CA ARG A 115 8.09 12.13 21.91
C ARG A 115 8.50 11.92 20.46
N GLU A 116 9.79 11.81 20.22
CA GLU A 116 10.37 11.45 18.93
C GLU A 116 9.96 10.03 18.52
N ILE A 117 9.58 9.85 17.26
CA ILE A 117 9.32 8.53 16.71
C ILE A 117 10.63 7.93 16.21
N VAL A 118 10.96 6.74 16.69
CA VAL A 118 12.12 5.95 16.25
C VAL A 118 11.59 4.76 15.46
N GLY A 119 11.87 4.70 14.16
CA GLY A 119 11.44 3.59 13.31
C GLY A 119 12.53 2.56 13.10
N ASP A 120 12.27 1.33 13.53
CA ASP A 120 13.08 0.16 13.19
C ASP A 120 12.53 -0.45 11.88
N PHE A 121 13.31 -0.34 10.81
CA PHE A 121 12.97 -0.90 9.50
C PHE A 121 13.36 -2.38 9.41
N TYR A 122 12.45 -3.19 8.87
CA TYR A 122 12.66 -4.61 8.64
C TYR A 122 12.32 -5.03 7.20
N ASP A 123 13.27 -5.69 6.55
CA ASP A 123 13.09 -6.33 5.23
C ASP A 123 12.80 -7.82 5.44
N ALA A 124 11.54 -8.22 5.26
CA ALA A 124 11.11 -9.60 5.48
C ALA A 124 11.41 -10.52 4.29
N LYS A 125 11.76 -9.98 3.12
CA LYS A 125 12.12 -10.76 1.93
C LYS A 125 11.11 -11.86 1.60
N ILE A 126 9.83 -11.65 1.92
CA ILE A 126 8.73 -12.62 1.92
C ILE A 126 8.90 -13.77 2.93
N THR A 127 10.06 -14.42 3.02
CA THR A 127 10.24 -15.67 3.79
C THR A 127 10.62 -15.46 5.26
N GLU A 128 11.01 -14.26 5.65
CA GLU A 128 11.56 -13.94 6.96
C GLU A 128 10.56 -13.23 7.87
N THR A 129 9.28 -13.15 7.52
CA THR A 129 8.26 -12.43 8.31
C THR A 129 8.25 -12.88 9.77
N ASN A 130 8.35 -14.18 10.07
CA ASN A 130 8.42 -14.66 11.46
C ASN A 130 9.70 -14.22 12.19
N ASN A 131 10.83 -14.15 11.50
CA ASN A 131 12.09 -13.69 12.08
C ASN A 131 11.99 -12.20 12.40
N VAL A 132 11.43 -11.40 11.50
CA VAL A 132 11.12 -9.99 11.72
C VAL A 132 10.21 -9.80 12.93
N MET A 133 9.13 -10.60 13.07
CA MET A 133 8.26 -10.52 14.26
C MET A 133 9.04 -10.81 15.53
N THR A 134 9.89 -11.84 15.53
CA THR A 134 10.71 -12.21 16.69
C THR A 134 11.65 -11.09 17.11
N GLU A 135 12.27 -10.40 16.15
CA GLU A 135 13.15 -9.26 16.40
C GLU A 135 12.37 -8.05 16.91
N ALA A 136 11.28 -7.68 16.23
CA ALA A 136 10.44 -6.54 16.60
C ALA A 136 9.78 -6.71 17.98
N CYS A 137 9.44 -7.95 18.38
CA CYS A 137 8.88 -8.24 19.70
C CYS A 137 9.75 -7.75 20.87
N GLY A 138 11.08 -7.65 20.68
CA GLY A 138 12.00 -7.28 21.76
C GLY A 138 12.09 -5.77 22.04
N SER A 139 11.73 -4.92 21.09
CA SER A 139 11.96 -3.47 21.16
C SER A 139 10.75 -2.63 20.80
N ALA A 140 9.96 -3.04 19.81
CA ALA A 140 8.91 -2.21 19.25
C ALA A 140 7.71 -2.08 20.20
N PHE A 141 7.16 -0.87 20.25
CA PHE A 141 5.86 -0.61 20.86
C PHE A 141 4.73 -1.24 20.02
N MET A 142 4.73 -0.97 18.72
CA MET A 142 3.73 -1.44 17.76
C MET A 142 4.36 -1.65 16.37
N LEU A 143 3.66 -2.42 15.53
CA LEU A 143 3.90 -2.40 14.09
C LEU A 143 3.08 -1.29 13.44
N VAL A 144 3.70 -0.47 12.59
CA VAL A 144 3.04 0.71 12.00
C VAL A 144 3.43 0.85 10.53
N GLY A 145 2.43 0.83 9.63
CA GLY A 145 2.60 1.09 8.21
C GLY A 145 3.40 0.03 7.45
N GLN A 146 3.66 -1.13 8.05
CA GLN A 146 4.33 -2.25 7.39
C GLN A 146 3.40 -2.98 6.40
N GLY A 147 4.00 -3.66 5.43
CA GLY A 147 3.30 -4.56 4.51
C GLY A 147 4.18 -5.73 4.10
N TRP A 148 3.79 -6.95 4.49
CA TRP A 148 4.51 -8.18 4.16
C TRP A 148 3.58 -9.15 3.45
N ALA A 149 4.03 -9.71 2.34
CA ALA A 149 3.20 -10.57 1.49
C ALA A 149 2.79 -11.87 2.18
N PHE A 150 3.66 -12.44 3.03
CA PHE A 150 3.41 -13.67 3.79
C PHE A 150 3.16 -13.35 5.27
N ASP A 151 2.20 -12.45 5.51
CA ASP A 151 1.78 -11.97 6.83
C ASP A 151 1.41 -13.09 7.82
N SER A 152 0.67 -14.10 7.38
CA SER A 152 0.24 -15.24 8.22
C SER A 152 1.40 -15.97 8.90
N THR A 153 2.58 -16.01 8.27
CA THR A 153 3.72 -16.78 8.79
C THR A 153 4.31 -16.17 10.07
N GLY A 154 4.13 -14.87 10.29
CA GLY A 154 4.56 -14.18 11.52
C GLY A 154 3.46 -14.05 12.57
N GLU A 155 2.21 -14.35 12.22
CA GLU A 155 1.04 -13.96 13.01
C GLU A 155 1.00 -14.60 14.40
N GLN A 156 1.34 -15.89 14.51
CA GLN A 156 1.43 -16.57 15.80
C GLN A 156 2.40 -15.85 16.76
N THR A 157 3.57 -15.47 16.25
CA THR A 157 4.61 -14.78 17.03
C THR A 157 4.17 -13.38 17.41
N ARG A 158 3.62 -12.61 16.45
CA ARG A 158 3.11 -11.25 16.67
C ARG A 158 2.06 -11.23 17.79
N VAL A 159 1.08 -12.13 17.73
CA VAL A 159 -0.01 -12.21 18.71
C VAL A 159 0.51 -12.68 20.07
N ALA A 160 1.42 -13.67 20.11
CA ALA A 160 2.02 -14.13 21.35
C ALA A 160 2.82 -13.04 22.09
N CYS A 161 3.37 -12.07 21.36
CA CYS A 161 4.08 -10.90 21.90
C CYS A 161 3.17 -9.71 22.23
N ASN A 162 1.85 -9.81 22.03
CA ASN A 162 0.93 -8.67 22.10
C ASN A 162 1.35 -7.48 21.22
N LEU A 163 1.98 -7.74 20.08
CA LEU A 163 2.46 -6.70 19.17
C LEU A 163 1.30 -6.20 18.30
N VAL A 164 0.64 -5.14 18.76
CA VAL A 164 -0.48 -4.50 18.04
C VAL A 164 0.01 -3.94 16.70
N SER A 165 -0.81 -4.11 15.65
CA SER A 165 -0.48 -3.71 14.29
C SER A 165 -1.42 -2.63 13.77
N VAL A 166 -0.86 -1.62 13.10
CA VAL A 166 -1.58 -0.69 12.22
C VAL A 166 -0.96 -0.79 10.82
N GLN A 167 -1.31 -1.84 10.07
CA GLN A 167 -0.62 -2.22 8.83
C GLN A 167 -1.09 -1.42 7.60
N THR A 168 -0.28 -1.45 6.53
CA THR A 168 -0.63 -0.91 5.22
C THR A 168 -1.68 -1.75 4.51
N TYR A 169 -1.46 -3.07 4.47
CA TYR A 169 -2.39 -4.04 3.87
C TYR A 169 -2.33 -5.38 4.61
N SER A 170 -3.34 -6.21 4.39
CA SER A 170 -3.42 -7.61 4.78
C SER A 170 -3.65 -8.49 3.54
N VAL A 171 -3.08 -9.68 3.56
CA VAL A 171 -3.16 -10.70 2.51
C VAL A 171 -3.94 -11.91 3.01
N SER A 172 -3.54 -12.47 4.16
CA SER A 172 -4.17 -13.69 4.66
C SER A 172 -5.42 -13.38 5.51
N PRO A 173 -6.41 -14.29 5.53
CA PRO A 173 -7.55 -14.18 6.44
C PRO A 173 -7.17 -14.16 7.92
N GLU A 174 -6.11 -14.89 8.30
CA GLU A 174 -5.58 -14.92 9.67
C GLU A 174 -5.12 -13.55 10.14
N PHE A 175 -4.50 -12.75 9.27
CA PHE A 175 -4.08 -11.39 9.61
C PHE A 175 -5.17 -10.36 9.34
N ALA A 176 -5.92 -10.48 8.24
CA ALA A 176 -7.00 -9.56 7.86
C ALA A 176 -8.16 -9.49 8.87
N ASN A 177 -8.32 -10.53 9.70
CA ASN A 177 -9.22 -10.54 10.85
C ASN A 177 -8.48 -10.91 12.14
N GLY A 178 -7.15 -10.82 12.17
CA GLY A 178 -6.34 -11.22 13.33
C GLY A 178 -6.62 -10.37 14.58
N PRO A 179 -6.29 -10.88 15.78
CA PRO A 179 -6.43 -10.08 17.00
C PRO A 179 -5.43 -8.90 17.01
N MET A 180 -5.83 -7.74 17.55
CA MET A 180 -4.95 -6.56 17.69
C MET A 180 -4.36 -6.07 16.36
N GLN A 181 -5.13 -6.11 15.28
CA GLN A 181 -4.77 -5.51 13.99
C GLN A 181 -5.75 -4.38 13.66
N TYR A 182 -5.26 -3.34 13.01
CA TYR A 182 -6.04 -2.26 12.46
C TYR A 182 -5.46 -1.86 11.11
N GLN A 183 -6.31 -1.44 10.17
CA GLN A 183 -5.86 -1.01 8.86
C GLN A 183 -6.61 0.26 8.48
N ALA A 184 -5.89 1.25 7.93
CA ALA A 184 -6.54 2.49 7.49
C ALA A 184 -7.60 2.26 6.42
N VAL A 185 -7.38 1.29 5.52
CA VAL A 185 -8.38 0.83 4.55
C VAL A 185 -8.57 -0.68 4.70
N PRO A 186 -9.47 -1.14 5.59
CA PRO A 186 -9.64 -2.55 5.88
C PRO A 186 -9.95 -3.42 4.66
N ASN A 187 -9.34 -4.61 4.64
CA ASN A 187 -9.59 -5.67 3.66
C ASN A 187 -9.88 -7.00 4.39
N PRO A 188 -10.98 -7.07 5.15
CA PRO A 188 -11.33 -8.25 5.94
C PRO A 188 -11.61 -9.48 5.06
N ALA A 189 -11.59 -10.66 5.65
CA ALA A 189 -11.80 -11.93 4.95
C ALA A 189 -13.27 -12.27 4.70
N ASP A 190 -14.22 -11.70 5.45
CA ASP A 190 -15.65 -12.03 5.43
C ASP A 190 -16.51 -11.06 4.62
N GLU A 191 -15.92 -9.99 4.10
CA GLU A 191 -16.60 -9.06 3.18
C GLU A 191 -15.61 -8.48 2.19
N THR A 192 -16.12 -7.83 1.14
CA THR A 192 -15.30 -7.19 0.12
C THR A 192 -16.04 -6.00 -0.50
N VAL A 193 -15.28 -5.09 -1.11
CA VAL A 193 -15.82 -3.86 -1.69
C VAL A 193 -16.37 -4.14 -3.08
N GLY A 194 -17.66 -3.92 -3.28
CA GLY A 194 -18.39 -4.09 -4.53
C GLY A 194 -18.60 -2.82 -5.35
N ALA A 195 -18.14 -1.66 -4.83
CA ALA A 195 -18.41 -0.34 -5.43
C ALA A 195 -18.11 -0.30 -6.93
N PHE A 196 -16.93 -0.72 -7.34
CA PHE A 196 -16.48 -0.68 -8.73
C PHE A 196 -17.30 -1.59 -9.67
N PHE A 197 -17.80 -2.75 -9.20
CA PHE A 197 -18.70 -3.59 -9.99
C PHE A 197 -20.06 -2.92 -10.20
N ALA A 198 -20.58 -2.24 -9.17
CA ALA A 198 -21.81 -1.47 -9.28
C ALA A 198 -21.64 -0.23 -10.17
N GLN A 199 -20.53 0.49 -10.02
CA GLN A 199 -20.18 1.66 -10.83
C GLN A 199 -20.03 1.29 -12.30
N PHE A 200 -19.34 0.18 -12.58
CA PHE A 200 -19.17 -0.31 -13.93
C PHE A 200 -20.51 -0.81 -14.51
N ALA A 201 -21.36 -1.46 -13.71
CA ALA A 201 -22.71 -1.82 -14.11
C ALA A 201 -23.58 -0.61 -14.45
N LYS A 202 -23.43 0.53 -13.75
CA LYS A 202 -24.10 1.79 -14.10
C LYS A 202 -23.63 2.33 -15.46
N LEU A 203 -22.32 2.28 -15.73
CA LEU A 203 -21.73 2.77 -16.99
C LEU A 203 -21.99 1.85 -18.18
N HIS A 204 -22.02 0.54 -17.96
CA HIS A 204 -22.01 -0.49 -19.00
C HIS A 204 -22.99 -1.64 -18.71
N PRO A 205 -24.31 -1.36 -18.53
CA PRO A 205 -25.27 -2.35 -18.06
C PRO A 205 -25.44 -3.57 -18.97
N ASP A 206 -25.23 -3.41 -20.29
CA ASP A 206 -25.32 -4.53 -21.24
C ASP A 206 -24.03 -5.38 -21.25
N LYS A 207 -22.87 -4.77 -20.99
CA LYS A 207 -21.56 -5.44 -21.10
C LYS A 207 -21.29 -6.39 -19.94
N ILE A 208 -21.81 -6.08 -18.74
CA ILE A 208 -21.66 -6.93 -17.55
C ILE A 208 -22.33 -8.30 -17.70
N LYS A 209 -23.14 -8.49 -18.75
CA LYS A 209 -23.77 -9.77 -19.11
C LYS A 209 -22.86 -10.70 -19.91
N LYS A 210 -21.70 -10.19 -20.33
CA LYS A 210 -20.71 -10.88 -21.15
C LYS A 210 -19.32 -10.73 -20.54
N ALA A 211 -19.23 -10.92 -19.22
CA ALA A 211 -17.96 -10.88 -18.51
C ALA A 211 -17.26 -12.24 -18.58
N ALA A 212 -15.95 -12.25 -18.74
CA ALA A 212 -15.12 -13.45 -18.64
C ALA A 212 -13.93 -13.20 -17.71
N GLN A 213 -13.38 -14.28 -17.17
CA GLN A 213 -12.21 -14.23 -16.30
C GLN A 213 -10.94 -14.52 -17.12
N TYR A 214 -9.89 -13.75 -16.89
CA TYR A 214 -8.53 -14.06 -17.32
C TYR A 214 -7.64 -14.08 -16.08
N THR A 215 -6.97 -15.20 -15.83
CA THR A 215 -6.21 -15.46 -14.60
C THR A 215 -4.94 -16.26 -14.91
N THR A 216 -4.07 -16.48 -13.93
CA THR A 216 -2.91 -17.36 -14.06
C THR A 216 -3.00 -18.64 -13.22
N THR A 217 -1.98 -19.48 -13.30
CA THR A 217 -1.79 -20.65 -12.43
C THR A 217 -1.47 -20.29 -10.97
N LEU A 218 -1.28 -19.00 -10.63
CA LEU A 218 -0.98 -18.57 -9.26
C LEU A 218 -2.22 -18.71 -8.36
N ALA A 219 -2.08 -19.46 -7.26
CA ALA A 219 -3.21 -19.76 -6.37
C ALA A 219 -3.83 -18.50 -5.73
N THR A 220 -3.01 -17.53 -5.33
CA THR A 220 -3.46 -16.27 -4.71
C THR A 220 -4.26 -15.41 -5.68
N GLU A 221 -3.86 -15.32 -6.94
CA GLU A 221 -4.63 -14.64 -7.98
C GLU A 221 -5.96 -15.35 -8.24
N ASN A 222 -5.96 -16.69 -8.32
CA ASN A 222 -7.20 -17.44 -8.51
C ASN A 222 -8.20 -17.20 -7.37
N TYR A 223 -7.71 -17.08 -6.14
CA TYR A 223 -8.53 -16.69 -4.99
C TYR A 223 -9.13 -15.28 -5.18
N SER A 224 -8.31 -14.27 -5.51
CA SER A 224 -8.77 -12.89 -5.76
C SER A 224 -9.76 -12.78 -6.93
N THR A 225 -9.51 -13.52 -8.01
CA THR A 225 -10.42 -13.59 -9.16
C THR A 225 -11.79 -14.14 -8.76
N ARG A 226 -11.83 -15.24 -7.98
CA ARG A 226 -13.08 -15.78 -7.43
C ARG A 226 -13.76 -14.82 -6.45
N ARG A 227 -12.99 -14.13 -5.60
CA ARG A 227 -13.50 -13.10 -4.69
C ARG A 227 -14.23 -11.99 -5.45
N GLY A 228 -13.65 -11.53 -6.56
CA GLY A 228 -14.28 -10.55 -7.45
C GLY A 228 -15.57 -11.06 -8.09
N VAL A 229 -15.62 -12.33 -8.50
CA VAL A 229 -16.85 -12.95 -9.03
C VAL A 229 -17.97 -12.92 -7.99
N GLU A 230 -17.69 -13.27 -6.74
CA GLU A 230 -18.66 -13.20 -5.64
C GLU A 230 -19.09 -11.75 -5.35
N ALA A 231 -18.14 -10.82 -5.31
CA ALA A 231 -18.39 -9.39 -5.13
C ALA A 231 -19.31 -8.80 -6.21
N ALA A 232 -19.25 -9.31 -7.44
CA ALA A 232 -20.02 -8.80 -8.57
C ALA A 232 -21.48 -9.29 -8.60
N ARG A 233 -21.79 -10.43 -7.95
CA ARG A 233 -23.12 -11.09 -8.03
C ARG A 233 -24.29 -10.16 -7.66
N PRO A 234 -24.23 -9.37 -6.57
CA PRO A 234 -25.36 -8.52 -6.18
C PRO A 234 -25.68 -7.42 -7.20
N PHE A 235 -24.74 -7.13 -8.11
CA PHE A 235 -24.86 -6.04 -9.10
C PHE A 235 -25.23 -6.54 -10.50
N GLY A 236 -25.73 -7.77 -10.62
CA GLY A 236 -26.32 -8.31 -11.85
C GLY A 236 -25.31 -8.77 -12.90
N TRP A 237 -24.06 -9.00 -12.52
CA TRP A 237 -23.02 -9.52 -13.42
C TRP A 237 -23.29 -10.97 -13.82
N GLU A 238 -23.06 -11.30 -15.10
CA GLU A 238 -23.10 -12.66 -15.62
C GLU A 238 -21.74 -13.04 -16.21
N TRP A 239 -21.25 -14.21 -15.79
CA TRP A 239 -19.93 -14.71 -16.14
C TRP A 239 -20.05 -15.82 -17.17
N LEU A 240 -19.46 -15.59 -18.34
CA LEU A 240 -19.41 -16.57 -19.41
C LEU A 240 -18.52 -17.77 -19.00
N PRO A 241 -18.89 -19.01 -19.38
CA PRO A 241 -18.18 -20.23 -18.97
C PRO A 241 -16.90 -20.47 -19.80
N CYS A 242 -16.03 -19.45 -19.88
CA CYS A 242 -14.85 -19.45 -20.74
C CYS A 242 -13.64 -18.77 -20.10
N THR A 243 -13.47 -18.95 -18.79
CA THR A 243 -12.26 -18.54 -18.07
C THR A 243 -11.01 -18.99 -18.82
N GLN A 244 -10.08 -18.07 -19.03
CA GLN A 244 -8.77 -18.37 -19.57
C GLN A 244 -7.73 -18.32 -18.46
N THR A 245 -6.93 -19.38 -18.36
CA THR A 245 -5.85 -19.50 -17.40
C THR A 245 -4.53 -19.66 -18.14
N VAL A 246 -3.57 -18.78 -17.86
CA VAL A 246 -2.21 -18.85 -18.40
C VAL A 246 -1.21 -19.26 -17.31
N ASN A 247 -0.03 -19.73 -17.69
CA ASN A 247 1.05 -19.97 -16.74
C ASN A 247 1.52 -18.64 -16.12
N TYR A 248 1.67 -18.61 -14.80
CA TYR A 248 2.21 -17.44 -14.09
C TYR A 248 3.59 -17.02 -14.62
N PHE A 249 4.44 -17.97 -15.03
CA PHE A 249 5.76 -17.67 -15.60
C PHE A 249 5.73 -17.30 -17.08
N GLY A 250 4.54 -17.21 -17.67
CA GLY A 250 4.32 -16.77 -19.04
C GLY A 250 4.02 -17.89 -20.02
N GLU A 251 3.49 -17.49 -21.17
CA GLU A 251 3.15 -18.38 -22.28
C GLU A 251 4.01 -18.10 -23.52
N PRO A 252 4.27 -19.11 -24.36
CA PRO A 252 4.92 -18.89 -25.66
C PRO A 252 4.09 -18.01 -26.61
N ASP A 253 2.76 -18.10 -26.53
CA ASP A 253 1.82 -17.32 -27.34
C ASP A 253 0.50 -17.09 -26.57
N TYR A 254 0.07 -15.84 -26.48
CA TYR A 254 -1.15 -15.42 -25.80
C TYR A 254 -2.37 -15.36 -26.74
N LYS A 255 -2.18 -15.36 -28.07
CA LYS A 255 -3.26 -15.25 -29.06
C LYS A 255 -4.34 -16.32 -28.92
N PRO A 256 -4.02 -17.61 -28.66
CA PRO A 256 -5.07 -18.62 -28.52
C PRO A 256 -6.02 -18.34 -27.34
N PHE A 257 -5.52 -17.75 -26.25
CA PHE A 257 -6.35 -17.39 -25.09
C PHE A 257 -7.26 -16.21 -25.42
N MET A 258 -6.73 -15.18 -26.07
CA MET A 258 -7.51 -14.01 -26.49
C MET A 258 -8.55 -14.37 -27.55
N GLN A 259 -8.23 -15.28 -28.48
CA GLN A 259 -9.18 -15.79 -29.46
C GLN A 259 -10.33 -16.55 -28.78
N LYS A 260 -10.05 -17.37 -27.76
CA LYS A 260 -11.12 -18.07 -27.00
C LYS A 260 -12.04 -17.11 -26.26
N LEU A 261 -11.50 -16.03 -25.67
CA LEU A 261 -12.33 -14.98 -25.06
C LEU A 261 -13.20 -14.27 -26.10
N LYS A 262 -12.62 -13.94 -27.26
CA LYS A 262 -13.34 -13.35 -28.40
C LYS A 262 -14.47 -14.25 -28.91
N ASP A 263 -14.17 -15.52 -29.15
CA ASP A 263 -15.13 -16.52 -29.66
C ASP A 263 -16.25 -16.81 -28.65
N CYS A 264 -15.95 -16.70 -27.35
CA CYS A 264 -16.93 -16.77 -26.28
C CYS A 264 -17.87 -15.56 -26.23
N GLY A 265 -17.53 -14.47 -26.94
CA GLY A 265 -18.30 -13.24 -26.95
C GLY A 265 -18.09 -12.37 -25.72
N ALA A 266 -16.95 -12.50 -25.03
CA ALA A 266 -16.64 -11.67 -23.87
C ALA A 266 -16.51 -10.19 -24.27
N GLU A 267 -17.22 -9.31 -23.57
CA GLU A 267 -17.11 -7.85 -23.74
C GLU A 267 -16.36 -7.18 -22.57
N VAL A 268 -16.30 -7.87 -21.43
CA VAL A 268 -15.53 -7.46 -20.25
C VAL A 268 -14.62 -8.61 -19.84
N VAL A 269 -13.37 -8.32 -19.53
CA VAL A 269 -12.40 -9.28 -19.00
C VAL A 269 -11.94 -8.83 -17.62
N TRP A 270 -12.18 -9.68 -16.62
CA TRP A 270 -11.74 -9.48 -15.24
C TRP A 270 -10.35 -10.08 -15.03
N PHE A 271 -9.42 -9.28 -14.53
CA PHE A 271 -8.03 -9.66 -14.28
C PHE A 271 -7.53 -9.03 -12.97
N THR A 272 -6.88 -9.82 -12.11
CA THR A 272 -6.57 -9.40 -10.72
C THR A 272 -5.09 -9.37 -10.37
N LEU A 273 -4.22 -9.95 -11.19
CA LEU A 273 -2.77 -9.86 -10.98
C LEU A 273 -2.26 -8.44 -11.27
N SER A 274 -1.14 -8.08 -10.64
CA SER A 274 -0.46 -6.82 -10.91
C SER A 274 -0.02 -6.72 -12.37
N ALA A 275 0.05 -5.50 -12.88
CA ALA A 275 0.48 -5.23 -14.25
C ALA A 275 1.89 -5.80 -14.48
N GLY A 276 2.03 -6.61 -15.53
CA GLY A 276 3.25 -7.34 -15.83
C GLY A 276 3.15 -8.10 -17.15
N PRO A 277 4.12 -8.98 -17.47
CA PRO A 277 4.17 -9.69 -18.75
C PRO A 277 2.85 -10.39 -19.14
N GLN A 278 2.12 -10.91 -18.16
CA GLN A 278 0.86 -11.63 -18.34
C GLN A 278 -0.26 -10.73 -18.85
N LEU A 279 -0.34 -9.48 -18.38
CA LEU A 279 -1.29 -8.48 -18.87
C LEU A 279 -0.78 -7.85 -20.17
N TYR A 280 0.51 -7.47 -20.23
CA TYR A 280 1.09 -6.78 -21.38
C TYR A 280 1.00 -7.63 -22.65
N ASN A 281 1.37 -8.92 -22.54
CA ASN A 281 1.30 -9.84 -23.67
C ASN A 281 -0.16 -10.18 -24.03
N ALA A 282 -1.08 -10.23 -23.06
CA ALA A 282 -2.50 -10.41 -23.34
C ALA A 282 -3.08 -9.22 -24.11
N LEU A 283 -2.78 -7.99 -23.71
CA LEU A 283 -3.23 -6.77 -24.41
C LEU A 283 -2.68 -6.72 -25.85
N GLN A 284 -1.39 -7.05 -26.04
CA GLN A 284 -0.79 -7.14 -27.36
C GLN A 284 -1.45 -8.24 -28.21
N ALA A 285 -1.66 -9.42 -27.65
CA ALA A 285 -2.28 -10.54 -28.35
C ALA A 285 -3.75 -10.26 -28.69
N ALA A 286 -4.49 -9.60 -27.80
CA ALA A 286 -5.87 -9.19 -28.00
C ALA A 286 -5.96 -8.26 -29.22
N ASN A 287 -5.10 -7.25 -29.30
CA ASN A 287 -4.99 -6.38 -30.48
C ASN A 287 -4.64 -7.16 -31.76
N GLN A 288 -3.73 -8.13 -31.69
CA GLN A 288 -3.34 -8.94 -32.85
C GLN A 288 -4.44 -9.84 -33.40
N VAL A 289 -5.41 -10.23 -32.57
CA VAL A 289 -6.59 -11.02 -32.98
C VAL A 289 -7.85 -10.15 -33.14
N ASP A 290 -7.69 -8.82 -33.18
CA ASP A 290 -8.79 -7.86 -33.31
C ASP A 290 -9.85 -8.05 -32.20
N PHE A 291 -9.39 -8.25 -30.97
CA PHE A 291 -10.19 -8.38 -29.77
C PHE A 291 -9.96 -7.17 -28.86
N HIS A 292 -11.00 -6.36 -28.66
CA HIS A 292 -10.92 -5.12 -27.89
C HIS A 292 -11.96 -5.08 -26.76
N PRO A 293 -11.89 -6.01 -25.78
CA PRO A 293 -12.80 -5.97 -24.64
C PRO A 293 -12.46 -4.79 -23.73
N ILE A 294 -13.37 -4.50 -22.80
CA ILE A 294 -13.02 -3.70 -21.63
C ILE A 294 -12.31 -4.60 -20.63
N TRP A 295 -11.14 -4.20 -20.14
CA TRP A 295 -10.49 -4.89 -19.04
C TRP A 295 -10.88 -4.18 -17.75
N LEU A 296 -11.40 -4.93 -16.78
CA LEU A 296 -11.62 -4.45 -15.44
C LEU A 296 -10.56 -5.08 -14.55
N THR A 297 -9.80 -4.24 -13.85
CA THR A 297 -8.64 -4.68 -13.08
C THR A 297 -8.61 -4.09 -11.67
N GLU A 298 -7.69 -4.64 -10.91
CA GLU A 298 -7.43 -4.34 -9.52
C GLU A 298 -6.54 -3.09 -9.35
N THR A 299 -6.59 -2.51 -8.15
CA THR A 299 -5.82 -1.32 -7.77
C THR A 299 -4.30 -1.50 -7.90
N ASN A 300 -3.79 -2.72 -7.79
CA ASN A 300 -2.39 -3.07 -8.04
C ASN A 300 -1.95 -2.87 -9.51
N ASN A 301 -2.89 -2.52 -10.41
CA ASN A 301 -2.59 -2.09 -11.77
C ASN A 301 -2.53 -0.55 -11.91
N TYR A 302 -2.72 0.22 -10.83
CA TYR A 302 -2.41 1.65 -10.77
C TYR A 302 -0.93 1.85 -10.46
N VAL A 303 -0.09 1.66 -11.48
CA VAL A 303 1.37 1.71 -11.35
C VAL A 303 1.99 2.41 -12.55
N ARG A 304 3.03 3.22 -12.29
CA ARG A 304 3.72 4.02 -13.30
C ARG A 304 4.18 3.21 -14.52
N GLY A 305 4.74 2.03 -14.30
CA GLY A 305 5.22 1.17 -15.39
C GLY A 305 4.11 0.74 -16.36
N PHE A 306 2.87 0.60 -15.90
CA PHE A 306 1.75 0.26 -16.77
C PHE A 306 1.26 1.48 -17.57
N ALA A 307 1.23 2.65 -16.95
CA ALA A 307 0.99 3.91 -17.65
C ALA A 307 2.02 4.14 -18.76
N GLU A 308 3.31 3.92 -18.49
CA GLU A 308 4.40 4.04 -19.48
C GLU A 308 4.26 3.02 -20.62
N PHE A 309 3.90 1.77 -20.29
CA PHE A 309 3.59 0.74 -21.28
C PHE A 309 2.49 1.18 -22.26
N ASN A 310 1.49 1.93 -21.78
CA ASN A 310 0.36 2.37 -22.61
C ASN A 310 0.67 3.56 -23.54
N SER A 311 1.93 3.92 -23.73
CA SER A 311 2.35 4.85 -24.80
C SER A 311 1.91 4.41 -26.22
N ASN A 312 1.52 3.14 -26.39
CA ASN A 312 0.97 2.56 -27.61
C ASN A 312 -0.57 2.51 -27.68
N GLY A 313 -1.29 2.93 -26.62
CA GLY A 313 -2.76 2.94 -26.54
C GLY A 313 -3.43 1.57 -26.35
N LEU A 314 -2.68 0.46 -26.22
CA LEU A 314 -3.25 -0.89 -26.10
C LEU A 314 -4.09 -1.09 -24.83
N ALA A 315 -3.85 -0.30 -23.79
CA ALA A 315 -4.52 -0.32 -22.50
C ALA A 315 -5.58 0.79 -22.34
N ASP A 316 -5.96 1.54 -23.38
CA ASP A 316 -6.96 2.63 -23.27
C ASP A 316 -8.38 2.15 -22.84
N ASN A 317 -8.61 0.84 -22.87
CA ASN A 317 -9.83 0.19 -22.39
C ASN A 317 -9.63 -0.56 -21.07
N VAL A 318 -8.57 -0.25 -20.32
CA VAL A 318 -8.35 -0.80 -18.98
C VAL A 318 -8.90 0.13 -17.92
N TYR A 319 -9.78 -0.42 -17.09
CA TYR A 319 -10.39 0.22 -15.95
C TYR A 319 -9.77 -0.32 -14.67
N VAL A 320 -9.36 0.57 -13.77
CA VAL A 320 -8.76 0.23 -12.48
C VAL A 320 -9.68 0.69 -11.37
N ARG A 321 -10.06 -0.21 -10.46
CA ARG A 321 -10.78 0.20 -9.25
C ARG A 321 -9.83 0.92 -8.28
N THR A 322 -10.34 1.90 -7.55
CA THR A 322 -9.62 2.46 -6.41
C THR A 322 -10.58 3.00 -5.34
N ALA A 323 -10.09 3.06 -4.11
CA ALA A 323 -10.70 3.83 -3.02
C ALA A 323 -9.82 5.02 -2.61
N TYR A 324 -8.69 5.24 -3.29
CA TYR A 324 -7.77 6.35 -3.07
C TYR A 324 -7.95 7.42 -4.14
N VAL A 325 -7.66 8.66 -3.79
CA VAL A 325 -7.53 9.74 -4.76
C VAL A 325 -6.25 9.50 -5.58
N PRO A 326 -6.32 9.45 -6.93
CA PRO A 326 -5.15 9.29 -7.79
C PRO A 326 -4.15 10.43 -7.64
N MET A 327 -2.86 10.12 -7.77
CA MET A 327 -1.76 11.08 -7.71
C MET A 327 -1.87 12.18 -8.78
N GLU A 328 -2.49 11.89 -9.93
CA GLU A 328 -2.80 12.84 -10.99
C GLU A 328 -3.71 13.99 -10.51
N GLN A 329 -4.39 13.84 -9.38
CA GLN A 329 -5.29 14.83 -8.80
C GLN A 329 -4.66 15.63 -7.65
N ALA A 330 -3.33 15.60 -7.50
CA ALA A 330 -2.60 16.33 -6.47
C ALA A 330 -2.83 17.87 -6.52
N ASP A 331 -3.16 18.43 -7.68
CA ASP A 331 -3.53 19.84 -7.82
C ASP A 331 -4.91 20.17 -7.20
N ARG A 332 -5.73 19.16 -6.92
CA ARG A 332 -7.09 19.28 -6.36
C ARG A 332 -7.20 18.80 -4.93
N VAL A 333 -6.42 17.80 -4.53
CA VAL A 333 -6.51 17.19 -3.20
C VAL A 333 -5.22 17.44 -2.43
N PRO A 334 -5.22 18.37 -1.44
CA PRO A 334 -4.02 18.76 -0.71
C PRO A 334 -3.29 17.60 -0.03
N ALA A 335 -4.02 16.60 0.47
CA ALA A 335 -3.44 15.42 1.11
C ALA A 335 -2.54 14.62 0.15
N VAL A 336 -3.00 14.44 -1.10
CA VAL A 336 -2.23 13.72 -2.14
C VAL A 336 -0.97 14.49 -2.49
N LYS A 337 -1.07 15.82 -2.63
CA LYS A 337 0.10 16.67 -2.85
C LYS A 337 1.09 16.58 -1.70
N GLN A 338 0.62 16.66 -0.46
CA GLN A 338 1.50 16.57 0.71
C GLN A 338 2.17 15.20 0.81
N TYR A 339 1.44 14.11 0.53
CA TYR A 339 2.03 12.77 0.45
C TYR A 339 3.21 12.75 -0.53
N ILE A 340 3.00 13.23 -1.76
CA ILE A 340 4.04 13.27 -2.80
C ILE A 340 5.24 14.11 -2.31
N GLU A 341 4.98 15.34 -1.85
CA GLU A 341 6.04 16.25 -1.40
C GLU A 341 6.84 15.71 -0.22
N ILE A 342 6.19 15.08 0.77
CA ILE A 342 6.85 14.51 1.95
C ILE A 342 7.75 13.34 1.57
N VAL A 343 7.25 12.40 0.76
CA VAL A 343 8.01 11.22 0.37
C VAL A 343 9.18 11.57 -0.55
N GLU A 344 8.95 12.44 -1.55
CA GLU A 344 10.01 12.87 -2.46
C GLU A 344 11.09 13.69 -1.75
N ALA A 345 10.73 14.51 -0.75
CA ALA A 345 11.69 15.29 0.02
C ALA A 345 12.65 14.40 0.85
N ASP A 346 12.19 13.23 1.29
CA ASP A 346 13.05 12.22 1.95
C ASP A 346 13.80 11.32 0.95
N GLY A 347 13.57 11.52 -0.36
CA GLY A 347 14.18 10.75 -1.45
C GLY A 347 13.55 9.37 -1.67
N GLY A 348 12.32 9.16 -1.19
CA GLY A 348 11.55 7.94 -1.39
C GLY A 348 10.73 7.95 -2.68
N ASP A 349 10.33 6.75 -3.14
CA ASP A 349 9.46 6.59 -4.30
C ASP A 349 7.97 6.63 -3.91
N THR A 350 7.16 7.29 -4.75
CA THR A 350 5.71 7.43 -4.52
C THR A 350 4.91 6.31 -5.18
N SER A 351 3.88 5.82 -4.49
CA SER A 351 2.92 4.86 -5.01
C SER A 351 1.63 4.88 -4.20
N GLN A 352 0.59 4.20 -4.70
CA GLN A 352 -0.60 4.00 -3.88
C GLN A 352 -0.34 3.13 -2.63
N LEU A 353 0.67 2.24 -2.65
CA LEU A 353 1.06 1.49 -1.45
C LEU A 353 1.71 2.41 -0.41
N GLY A 354 2.58 3.33 -0.84
CA GLY A 354 3.14 4.34 0.05
C GLY A 354 2.06 5.30 0.60
N MET A 355 1.05 5.63 -0.21
CA MET A 355 -0.11 6.42 0.23
C MET A 355 -0.96 5.68 1.27
N GLN A 356 -1.15 4.37 1.11
CA GLN A 356 -1.78 3.50 2.12
C GLN A 356 -0.97 3.47 3.42
N ALA A 357 0.36 3.32 3.31
CA ALA A 357 1.26 3.30 4.47
C ALA A 357 1.23 4.63 5.23
N THR A 358 1.17 5.74 4.49
CA THR A 358 0.99 7.10 5.04
C THR A 358 -0.33 7.20 5.82
N SER A 359 -1.45 6.70 5.27
CA SER A 359 -2.73 6.70 5.98
C SER A 359 -2.69 5.86 7.26
N SER A 360 -2.06 4.68 7.23
CA SER A 360 -1.88 3.83 8.42
C SER A 360 -0.99 4.48 9.48
N PHE A 361 0.09 5.16 9.08
CA PHE A 361 0.90 5.97 10.00
C PHE A 361 0.08 7.09 10.64
N LEU A 362 -0.70 7.83 9.86
CA LEU A 362 -1.56 8.91 10.36
C LEU A 362 -2.66 8.40 11.32
N LEU A 363 -3.23 7.22 11.04
CA LEU A 363 -4.22 6.56 11.91
C LEU A 363 -3.59 6.23 13.27
N TRP A 364 -2.43 5.57 13.24
CA TRP A 364 -1.67 5.25 14.45
C TRP A 364 -1.30 6.52 15.23
N ALA A 365 -0.75 7.53 14.55
CA ALA A 365 -0.30 8.76 15.20
C ALA A 365 -1.48 9.52 15.84
N THR A 366 -2.66 9.50 15.19
CA THR A 366 -3.88 10.11 15.72
C THR A 366 -4.34 9.43 17.00
N ALA A 367 -4.33 8.10 17.06
CA ALA A 367 -4.64 7.35 18.28
C ALA A 367 -3.59 7.59 19.39
N ALA A 368 -2.30 7.55 19.03
CA ALA A 368 -1.20 7.79 19.97
C ALA A 368 -1.25 9.20 20.58
N LYS A 369 -1.62 10.21 19.80
CA LYS A 369 -1.82 11.59 20.29
C LYS A 369 -2.87 11.64 21.40
N LYS A 370 -4.01 10.95 21.23
CA LYS A 370 -5.09 10.92 22.23
C LYS A 370 -4.66 10.24 23.54
N CYS A 371 -3.73 9.29 23.49
CA CYS A 371 -3.23 8.60 24.66
C CYS A 371 -2.33 9.45 25.59
N GLY A 372 -1.73 10.53 25.09
CA GLY A 372 -0.94 11.46 25.91
C GLY A 372 0.17 10.79 26.74
N SER A 373 0.24 11.10 28.03
CA SER A 373 1.17 10.47 28.99
C SER A 373 0.77 9.05 29.39
N THR A 374 -0.39 8.53 28.96
CA THR A 374 -0.86 7.17 29.25
C THR A 374 -0.67 6.20 28.07
N LEU A 375 0.29 6.49 27.20
CA LEU A 375 0.55 5.73 25.97
C LEU A 375 0.96 4.28 26.28
N THR A 376 0.00 3.37 26.15
CA THR A 376 0.14 1.93 26.33
C THR A 376 -0.53 1.22 25.17
N ARG A 377 -0.19 -0.04 24.92
CA ARG A 377 -0.88 -0.83 23.89
C ARG A 377 -2.38 -0.95 24.17
N GLN A 378 -2.80 -1.01 25.44
CA GLN A 378 -4.21 -0.98 25.82
C GLN A 378 -4.87 0.35 25.43
N CYS A 379 -4.22 1.49 25.71
CA CYS A 379 -4.75 2.79 25.27
C CYS A 379 -4.87 2.85 23.74
N MET A 380 -3.86 2.36 23.02
CA MET A 380 -3.88 2.32 21.55
C MET A 380 -5.04 1.48 21.02
N VAL A 381 -5.25 0.27 21.54
CA VAL A 381 -6.38 -0.59 21.17
C VAL A 381 -7.73 0.10 21.45
N ASN A 382 -7.87 0.78 22.60
CA ASN A 382 -9.10 1.52 22.94
C ASN A 382 -9.35 2.70 21.99
N GLU A 383 -8.32 3.44 21.62
CA GLU A 383 -8.47 4.61 20.75
C GLU A 383 -8.63 4.22 19.28
N LEU A 384 -7.94 3.19 18.80
CA LEU A 384 -8.08 2.65 17.45
C LEU A 384 -9.45 2.02 17.23
N SER A 385 -9.99 1.28 18.22
CA SER A 385 -11.33 0.68 18.11
C SER A 385 -12.47 1.70 18.03
N LYS A 386 -12.22 2.97 18.39
CA LYS A 386 -13.21 4.05 18.31
C LYS A 386 -13.19 4.76 16.94
N VAL A 387 -12.25 4.44 16.05
CA VAL A 387 -12.16 5.08 14.73
C VAL A 387 -13.11 4.38 13.76
N THR A 388 -14.36 4.82 13.72
CA THR A 388 -15.38 4.27 12.81
C THR A 388 -15.53 5.04 11.50
N GLU A 389 -14.81 6.13 11.33
CA GLU A 389 -14.76 6.92 10.10
C GLU A 389 -13.33 7.47 9.91
N TRP A 390 -12.68 7.10 8.81
CA TRP A 390 -11.30 7.47 8.51
C TRP A 390 -11.07 7.71 7.01
N THR A 391 -10.45 8.85 6.66
CA THR A 391 -10.14 9.24 5.27
C THR A 391 -8.64 9.41 5.01
N GLY A 392 -7.80 9.29 6.05
CA GLY A 392 -6.36 9.58 5.95
C GLY A 392 -6.04 11.04 5.62
N GLY A 393 -6.86 11.99 6.05
CA GLY A 393 -6.72 13.40 5.66
C GLY A 393 -7.33 13.75 4.30
N GLY A 394 -8.13 12.85 3.73
CA GLY A 394 -8.69 12.96 2.38
C GLY A 394 -7.92 12.20 1.30
N LEU A 395 -6.98 11.31 1.67
CA LEU A 395 -6.26 10.44 0.73
C LEU A 395 -7.18 9.38 0.11
N HIS A 396 -8.18 8.92 0.84
CA HIS A 396 -9.07 7.85 0.41
C HIS A 396 -10.51 8.05 0.89
N ALA A 397 -11.43 7.29 0.31
CA ALA A 397 -12.82 7.19 0.76
C ALA A 397 -12.90 6.80 2.24
N ALA A 398 -13.96 7.25 2.92
CA ALA A 398 -14.18 6.92 4.33
C ALA A 398 -14.23 5.40 4.55
N THR A 399 -13.52 4.94 5.59
CA THR A 399 -13.48 3.55 6.06
C THR A 399 -13.74 3.47 7.56
N ASN A 400 -13.91 2.27 8.10
CA ASN A 400 -14.08 2.03 9.53
C ASN A 400 -13.00 1.05 10.03
N PRO A 401 -11.81 1.56 10.38
CA PRO A 401 -10.72 0.76 10.96
C PRO A 401 -11.10 0.07 12.28
N GLY A 402 -11.90 0.72 13.12
CA GLY A 402 -12.23 0.24 14.47
C GLY A 402 -13.06 -1.04 14.49
N GLU A 403 -13.93 -1.22 13.49
CA GLU A 403 -14.78 -2.40 13.31
C GLU A 403 -14.36 -3.26 12.11
N ASN A 404 -13.20 -2.95 11.51
CA ASN A 404 -12.60 -3.67 10.38
C ASN A 404 -13.55 -3.75 9.16
N HIS A 405 -14.14 -2.62 8.77
CA HIS A 405 -14.96 -2.50 7.56
C HIS A 405 -14.26 -1.66 6.49
N GLY A 406 -14.23 -2.21 5.27
CA GLY A 406 -13.69 -1.52 4.10
C GLY A 406 -14.53 -0.30 3.69
N PRO A 407 -14.12 0.44 2.66
CA PRO A 407 -14.87 1.59 2.19
C PRO A 407 -16.22 1.17 1.58
N GLU A 408 -17.27 1.92 1.91
CA GLU A 408 -18.57 1.85 1.24
C GLU A 408 -18.62 2.74 -0.02
N CYS A 409 -17.47 3.24 -0.46
CA CYS A 409 -17.33 4.06 -1.65
C CYS A 409 -16.20 3.55 -2.54
N GLY A 410 -16.24 3.96 -3.81
CA GLY A 410 -15.15 3.70 -4.73
C GLY A 410 -15.09 4.73 -5.84
N MET A 411 -14.05 4.60 -6.64
CA MET A 411 -13.82 5.32 -7.88
C MET A 411 -13.35 4.33 -8.94
N LEU A 412 -13.79 4.54 -10.18
CA LEU A 412 -13.28 3.85 -11.36
C LEU A 412 -12.35 4.78 -12.11
N LEU A 413 -11.10 4.36 -12.25
CA LEU A 413 -10.15 4.96 -13.16
C LEU A 413 -10.21 4.24 -14.50
N ARG A 414 -9.88 4.96 -15.57
CA ARG A 414 -9.64 4.42 -16.89
C ARG A 414 -8.30 4.93 -17.38
N MET A 415 -7.47 4.03 -17.88
CA MET A 415 -6.26 4.41 -18.58
C MET A 415 -6.60 5.13 -19.89
N LYS A 416 -6.04 6.31 -20.13
CA LYS A 416 -6.15 7.06 -21.39
C LYS A 416 -4.77 7.57 -21.77
N GLY A 417 -4.15 6.99 -22.80
CA GLY A 417 -2.73 7.23 -23.06
C GLY A 417 -1.90 6.82 -21.85
N THR A 418 -1.05 7.70 -21.33
CA THR A 418 -0.20 7.40 -20.16
C THR A 418 -0.76 7.94 -18.85
N GLU A 419 -2.06 8.25 -18.77
CA GLU A 419 -2.70 8.83 -17.58
C GLU A 419 -3.84 7.95 -17.08
N TYR A 420 -3.97 7.82 -15.76
CA TYR A 420 -5.17 7.27 -15.15
C TYR A 420 -6.18 8.40 -14.92
N VAL A 421 -7.27 8.34 -15.69
CA VAL A 421 -8.34 9.34 -15.61
C VAL A 421 -9.48 8.78 -14.77
N GLN A 422 -9.97 9.56 -13.81
CA GLN A 422 -11.21 9.22 -13.11
C GLN A 422 -12.38 9.20 -14.11
N GLU A 423 -12.92 8.02 -14.37
CA GLU A 423 -14.08 7.84 -15.24
C GLU A 423 -15.38 7.94 -14.44
N PHE A 424 -15.40 7.45 -13.20
CA PHE A 424 -16.60 7.51 -12.35
C PHE A 424 -16.27 7.61 -10.85
N PRO A 425 -16.99 8.45 -10.07
CA PRO A 425 -17.98 9.44 -10.53
C PRO A 425 -17.30 10.53 -11.39
N GLU A 426 -18.07 11.27 -12.20
CA GLU A 426 -17.50 12.26 -13.14
C GLU A 426 -16.80 13.43 -12.42
N LYS A 427 -17.20 13.73 -11.18
CA LYS A 427 -16.62 14.81 -10.39
C LYS A 427 -15.30 14.35 -9.77
N VAL A 428 -14.21 14.92 -10.30
CA VAL A 428 -12.82 14.69 -9.86
C VAL A 428 -12.69 14.83 -8.34
N GLY A 429 -12.03 13.86 -7.71
CA GLY A 429 -11.76 13.83 -6.27
C GLY A 429 -12.93 13.33 -5.42
N GLU A 430 -14.10 13.08 -6.00
CA GLU A 430 -15.23 12.46 -5.29
C GLU A 430 -15.28 10.95 -5.47
N PHE A 431 -15.88 10.28 -4.50
CA PHE A 431 -16.19 8.85 -4.53
C PHE A 431 -17.70 8.64 -4.64
N ASP A 432 -18.12 7.59 -5.34
CA ASP A 432 -19.51 7.15 -5.35
C ASP A 432 -19.71 6.14 -4.22
N CYS A 433 -20.61 6.48 -3.30
CA CYS A 433 -20.81 5.81 -2.02
C CYS A 433 -22.19 5.13 -1.94
N SER A 434 -22.24 3.92 -1.40
CA SER A 434 -23.48 3.23 -1.05
C SER A 434 -23.19 2.11 -0.04
N PRO A 435 -24.00 1.96 1.03
CA PRO A 435 -23.88 0.81 1.94
C PRO A 435 -24.02 -0.54 1.22
N SER A 436 -24.71 -0.57 0.07
CA SER A 436 -24.81 -1.79 -0.75
C SER A 436 -23.48 -2.23 -1.39
N TYR A 437 -22.42 -1.42 -1.28
CA TYR A 437 -21.08 -1.74 -1.78
C TYR A 437 -20.29 -2.61 -0.81
N THR A 438 -20.77 -2.81 0.41
CA THR A 438 -20.22 -3.84 1.30
C THR A 438 -20.85 -5.19 0.95
N VAL A 439 -20.09 -6.06 0.28
CA VAL A 439 -20.56 -7.40 -0.11
C VAL A 439 -20.03 -8.43 0.86
N LYS A 440 -20.92 -9.10 1.60
CA LYS A 440 -20.56 -10.25 2.42
C LYS A 440 -20.14 -11.42 1.54
N LEU A 441 -19.01 -12.04 1.90
CA LEU A 441 -18.55 -13.25 1.22
C LEU A 441 -19.31 -14.47 1.76
N PRO A 442 -19.59 -15.48 0.91
CA PRO A 442 -20.19 -16.74 1.36
C PRO A 442 -19.37 -17.42 2.46
N ASP A 443 -20.03 -18.10 3.41
CA ASP A 443 -19.36 -18.78 4.53
C ASP A 443 -18.32 -19.81 4.06
N ASP A 444 -18.55 -20.48 2.93
CA ASP A 444 -17.61 -21.45 2.33
C ASP A 444 -16.41 -20.81 1.62
N PHE A 445 -16.42 -19.47 1.48
CA PHE A 445 -15.29 -18.70 0.98
C PHE A 445 -14.34 -18.25 2.11
N VAL A 446 -14.87 -18.02 3.32
CA VAL A 446 -14.10 -17.58 4.47
C VAL A 446 -13.36 -18.77 5.06
N THR A 447 -12.02 -18.77 4.99
CA THR A 447 -11.20 -19.94 5.38
C THR A 447 -10.80 -19.96 6.85
N VAL A 448 -11.26 -19.00 7.65
CA VAL A 448 -10.98 -18.88 9.08
C VAL A 448 -12.28 -18.79 9.86
N GLU A 449 -12.31 -19.40 11.05
CA GLU A 449 -13.40 -19.20 11.98
C GLU A 449 -13.27 -17.83 12.64
N LEU A 450 -14.36 -17.07 12.66
CA LEU A 450 -14.42 -15.73 13.25
C LEU A 450 -15.30 -15.74 14.51
N THR A 451 -14.91 -14.98 15.53
CA THR A 451 -15.76 -14.68 16.68
C THR A 451 -16.92 -13.76 16.28
N ALA A 452 -17.85 -13.52 17.21
CA ALA A 452 -18.91 -12.52 17.02
C ALA A 452 -18.38 -11.11 16.72
N ASP A 453 -17.17 -10.78 17.20
CA ASP A 453 -16.48 -9.51 16.96
C ASP A 453 -15.66 -9.51 15.67
N ARG A 454 -15.86 -10.51 14.79
CA ARG A 454 -15.14 -10.70 13.51
C ARG A 454 -13.62 -10.85 13.68
N ILE A 455 -13.18 -11.41 14.82
CA ILE A 455 -11.77 -11.72 15.08
C ILE A 455 -11.52 -13.19 14.78
N SER A 456 -10.44 -13.51 14.06
CA SER A 456 -10.02 -14.87 13.78
C SER A 456 -9.73 -15.62 15.09
N THR A 457 -10.25 -16.84 15.20
CA THR A 457 -9.92 -17.74 16.31
C THR A 457 -8.50 -18.31 16.20
N ASN A 458 -7.88 -18.20 15.01
CA ASN A 458 -6.48 -18.59 14.81
C ASN A 458 -5.57 -17.72 15.67
N TYR A 459 -4.67 -18.38 16.41
CA TYR A 459 -3.71 -17.76 17.32
C TYR A 459 -4.33 -16.91 18.45
N LEU A 460 -5.65 -16.88 18.60
CA LEU A 460 -6.32 -16.14 19.66
C LEU A 460 -5.89 -16.71 21.01
N THR A 461 -5.38 -15.84 21.88
CA THR A 461 -4.99 -16.20 23.25
C THR A 461 -5.71 -15.31 24.25
N ASP A 462 -5.77 -15.78 25.49
CA ASP A 462 -6.28 -15.05 26.66
C ASP A 462 -5.40 -13.85 27.06
N LYS A 463 -4.24 -13.67 26.41
CA LYS A 463 -3.36 -12.50 26.57
C LYS A 463 -3.64 -11.37 25.57
N VAL A 464 -4.47 -11.62 24.56
CA VAL A 464 -4.85 -10.62 23.55
C VAL A 464 -5.48 -9.40 24.22
N ILE A 465 -4.96 -8.23 23.85
CA ILE A 465 -5.46 -6.94 24.30
C ILE A 465 -6.78 -6.66 23.56
N LYS A 466 -7.87 -6.56 24.31
CA LYS A 466 -9.20 -6.26 23.79
C LYS A 466 -9.58 -4.81 24.06
N PRO A 467 -10.40 -4.18 23.21
CA PRO A 467 -11.00 -2.88 23.51
C PRO A 467 -11.70 -2.89 24.88
N GLN A 468 -11.46 -1.84 25.65
CA GLN A 468 -12.11 -1.56 26.93
C GLN A 468 -12.90 -0.25 26.82
N ALA A 469 -14.08 -0.23 27.44
CA ALA A 469 -15.02 0.90 27.40
C ALA A 469 -14.46 2.17 28.07
#